data_AF-A0A2K8U4C1-F1
#
_entry.id   AF-A0A2K8U4C1-F1
#
_cell.length_a   1.000
_cell.length_b   1.000
_cell.length_c   1.000
_cell.angle_alpha   90.00
_cell.angle_beta   90.00
_cell.angle_gamma   90.00
#
_symmetry.space_group_name_H-M   'P 1'
#
loop_
_entity.id
_entity.type
_entity.pdbx_description
1 polymer ?
#
loop_
_entity_poly.entity_id
_entity_poly.type
_entity_poly.pdbx_seq_one_letter_code
_entity_poly.pdbx_strand_id
1 'polypeptide(L)'
;MDLESNGDAVLSAIVRRARQSYGEQLLDSLPEPDGGVAALFDLGALRQAIRAGMPDPEVELGKPSSFRNYRSEAAELIAQEVLADVYQVQFPAGPQATKGNANQPVLGFDGWGLLDLDDGAVALVLVQVKASDHDQRPPDVSKALVDECCRVPREPDKLCRALTAMLALLHTTAFAPTLLAMLEALGRESLPPLVVCPVIVRGVVAAHLDDLASLRVAQSRFEPAQTRGLCVSVGAPLERFGHRVFSEARKA
;
A
#
# COMPACT_ATOMS: atom_id res chain seq x y z
N MET A 1 13.47 15.97 8.24
CA MET A 1 13.11 16.09 6.83
C MET A 1 12.81 17.54 6.54
N ASP A 2 13.35 18.10 5.45
CA ASP A 2 12.99 19.44 5.00
C ASP A 2 11.97 19.31 3.87
N LEU A 3 10.70 19.57 4.19
CA LEU A 3 9.59 19.46 3.22
C LEU A 3 9.61 20.56 2.15
N GLU A 4 10.45 21.59 2.32
CA GLU A 4 10.58 22.68 1.35
C GLU A 4 11.66 22.38 0.29
N SER A 5 12.51 21.39 0.53
CA SER A 5 13.52 20.93 -0.43
C SER A 5 12.93 19.97 -1.47
N ASN A 6 13.00 20.35 -2.75
CA ASN A 6 12.60 19.50 -3.88
C ASN A 6 13.55 18.29 -4.11
N GLY A 7 14.65 18.19 -3.35
CA GLY A 7 15.65 17.12 -3.46
C GLY A 7 15.50 15.99 -2.45
N ASP A 8 14.43 15.97 -1.65
CA ASP A 8 14.23 14.90 -0.67
C ASP A 8 13.91 13.58 -1.39
N ALA A 9 14.80 12.59 -1.21
CA ALA A 9 14.70 11.29 -1.87
C ALA A 9 13.49 10.48 -1.39
N VAL A 10 13.10 10.62 -0.12
CA VAL A 10 11.93 9.93 0.44
C VAL A 10 10.67 10.53 -0.16
N LEU A 11 10.54 11.87 -0.14
CA LEU A 11 9.40 12.53 -0.76
C LEU A 11 9.27 12.15 -2.24
N SER A 12 10.37 12.16 -2.99
CA SER A 12 10.38 11.81 -4.42
C SER A 12 9.95 10.37 -4.67
N ALA A 13 10.40 9.42 -3.85
CA ALA A 13 10.01 8.02 -3.93
C ALA A 13 8.50 7.84 -3.67
N ILE A 14 7.98 8.49 -2.62
CA ILE A 14 6.55 8.42 -2.28
C ILE A 14 5.68 9.11 -3.34
N VAL A 15 6.11 10.24 -3.91
CA VAL A 15 5.41 10.91 -5.02
C VAL A 15 5.35 10.01 -6.26
N ARG A 16 6.48 9.39 -6.64
CA ARG A 16 6.52 8.43 -7.74
C ARG A 16 5.58 7.25 -7.46
N ARG A 17 5.58 6.74 -6.23
CA ARG A 17 4.70 5.65 -5.82
C ARG A 17 3.22 6.03 -5.91
N ALA A 18 2.85 7.22 -5.46
CA ALA A 18 1.49 7.75 -5.60
C ALA A 18 1.06 7.76 -7.07
N ARG A 19 1.90 8.30 -7.97
CA ARG A 19 1.63 8.31 -9.41
C ARG A 19 1.43 6.91 -9.99
N GLN A 20 2.29 5.97 -9.61
CA GLN A 20 2.16 4.56 -10.00
C GLN A 20 0.83 3.97 -9.53
N SER A 21 0.48 4.10 -8.24
CA SER A 21 -0.75 3.56 -7.66
C SER A 21 -2.03 4.10 -8.29
N TYR A 22 -1.99 5.30 -8.85
CA TYR A 22 -3.10 5.91 -9.60
C TYR A 22 -3.08 5.59 -11.10
N GLY A 23 -2.18 4.71 -11.54
CA GLY A 23 -2.16 4.18 -12.90
C GLY A 23 -1.40 5.03 -13.91
N GLU A 24 -0.61 6.03 -13.47
CA GLU A 24 0.12 6.90 -14.40
C GLU A 24 1.10 6.10 -15.28
N GLN A 25 1.73 5.05 -14.73
CA GLN A 25 2.67 4.20 -15.46
C GLN A 25 2.01 3.38 -16.58
N LEU A 26 0.67 3.22 -16.58
CA LEU A 26 -0.03 2.52 -17.65
C LEU A 26 0.19 3.25 -18.97
N LEU A 27 0.38 4.56 -18.93
CA LEU A 27 0.70 5.38 -20.09
C LEU A 27 2.05 5.03 -20.71
N ASP A 28 3.01 4.58 -19.91
CA ASP A 28 4.34 4.18 -20.39
C ASP A 28 4.31 2.80 -21.06
N SER A 29 3.24 2.04 -20.88
CA SER A 29 2.99 0.74 -21.51
C SER A 29 2.10 0.81 -22.76
N LEU A 30 1.57 1.99 -23.09
CA LEU A 30 0.76 2.16 -24.28
C LEU A 30 1.65 2.03 -25.54
N PRO A 31 1.23 1.24 -26.55
CA PRO A 31 1.94 1.20 -27.81
C PRO A 31 1.91 2.58 -28.48
N GLU A 32 2.94 2.90 -29.27
CA GLU A 32 2.94 4.13 -30.06
C GLU A 32 1.69 4.14 -30.96
N PRO A 33 0.87 5.20 -30.92
CA PRO A 33 -0.31 5.28 -31.76
C PRO A 33 0.11 5.38 -33.23
N ASP A 34 -0.66 4.74 -34.12
CA ASP A 34 -0.47 4.90 -35.56
C ASP A 34 -0.46 6.39 -35.95
N GLY A 35 0.36 6.76 -36.94
CA GLY A 35 0.62 8.16 -37.29
C GLY A 35 -0.62 9.00 -37.64
N GLY A 36 -1.73 8.37 -38.05
CA GLY A 36 -3.02 9.05 -38.28
C GLY A 36 -3.82 9.36 -37.00
N VAL A 37 -3.52 8.68 -35.89
CA VAL A 37 -4.20 8.80 -34.59
C VAL A 37 -3.36 9.57 -33.58
N ALA A 38 -2.03 9.60 -33.75
CA ALA A 38 -1.11 10.32 -32.87
C ALA A 38 -1.48 11.81 -32.69
N ALA A 39 -2.02 12.46 -33.73
CA ALA A 39 -2.49 13.85 -33.65
C ALA A 39 -3.79 14.05 -32.87
N LEU A 40 -4.51 12.97 -32.56
CA LEU A 40 -5.78 12.97 -31.82
C LEU A 40 -5.59 12.60 -30.34
N PHE A 41 -4.40 12.15 -29.94
CA PHE A 41 -4.14 11.62 -28.61
C PHE A 41 -3.00 12.37 -27.91
N ASP A 42 -3.36 13.26 -26.99
CA ASP A 42 -2.40 13.98 -26.16
C ASP A 42 -2.10 13.19 -24.87
N LEU A 43 -0.99 12.45 -24.88
CA LEU A 43 -0.50 11.72 -23.71
C LEU A 43 -0.23 12.62 -22.51
N GLY A 44 0.17 13.88 -22.74
CA GLY A 44 0.34 14.88 -21.68
C GLY A 44 -0.98 15.24 -21.02
N ALA A 45 -2.02 15.49 -21.81
CA ALA A 45 -3.37 15.74 -21.31
C ALA A 45 -3.95 14.54 -20.55
N LEU A 46 -3.73 13.31 -21.04
CA LEU A 46 -4.18 12.10 -20.35
C LEU A 46 -3.47 11.90 -19.01
N ARG A 47 -2.15 12.12 -18.98
CA ARG A 47 -1.35 12.10 -17.73
C ARG A 47 -1.86 13.13 -16.74
N GLN A 48 -2.15 14.35 -17.20
CA GLN A 48 -2.72 15.40 -16.37
C GLN A 48 -4.11 15.03 -15.84
N ALA A 49 -4.94 14.36 -16.63
CA ALA A 49 -6.25 13.88 -16.21
C ALA A 49 -6.16 12.80 -15.13
N ILE A 50 -5.22 11.84 -15.26
CA ILE A 50 -4.94 10.84 -14.22
C ILE A 50 -4.51 11.52 -12.92
N ARG A 51 -3.54 12.44 -13.00
CA ARG A 51 -3.05 13.21 -11.84
C ARG A 51 -4.14 14.04 -11.18
N ALA A 52 -5.05 14.63 -11.96
CA ALA A 52 -6.19 15.38 -11.44
C ALA A 52 -7.17 14.51 -10.62
N GLY A 53 -7.20 13.20 -10.86
CA GLY A 53 -7.99 12.23 -10.08
C GLY A 53 -7.42 11.85 -8.71
N MET A 54 -6.17 12.22 -8.42
CA MET A 54 -5.55 12.01 -7.10
C MET A 54 -6.21 12.89 -6.02
N PRO A 55 -6.12 12.54 -4.73
CA PRO A 55 -6.57 13.39 -3.63
C PRO A 55 -6.02 14.81 -3.76
N ASP A 56 -6.90 15.80 -3.68
CA ASP A 56 -6.51 17.21 -3.70
C ASP A 56 -6.47 17.74 -2.26
N PRO A 57 -5.27 18.02 -1.70
CA PRO A 57 -5.15 18.46 -0.32
C PRO A 57 -5.95 19.73 -0.03
N GLU A 58 -6.06 20.66 -0.98
CA GLU A 58 -6.80 21.91 -0.79
C GLU A 58 -8.31 21.68 -0.66
N VAL A 59 -8.85 20.72 -1.43
CA VAL A 59 -10.26 20.33 -1.35
C VAL A 59 -10.53 19.47 -0.10
N GLU A 60 -9.60 18.60 0.25
CA GLU A 60 -9.70 17.72 1.42
C GLU A 60 -9.65 18.49 2.74
N LEU A 61 -8.89 19.60 2.83
CA LEU A 61 -8.85 20.46 4.01
C LEU A 61 -10.23 21.06 4.36
N GLY A 62 -11.11 21.24 3.38
CA GLY A 62 -12.49 21.67 3.58
C GLY A 62 -13.43 20.58 4.14
N LYS A 63 -13.01 19.32 4.17
CA LYS A 63 -13.81 18.20 4.68
C LYS A 63 -13.64 18.01 6.20
N PRO A 64 -14.66 17.46 6.90
CA PRO A 64 -14.50 17.04 8.29
C PRO A 64 -13.31 16.08 8.42
N SER A 65 -12.60 16.13 9.55
CA SER A 65 -11.37 15.35 9.77
C SER A 65 -11.54 13.85 9.54
N SER A 66 -12.74 13.30 9.80
CA SER A 66 -13.10 11.90 9.54
C SER A 66 -13.15 11.50 8.06
N PHE A 67 -13.20 12.47 7.14
CA PHE A 67 -13.28 12.25 5.70
C PHE A 67 -12.00 12.66 4.96
N ARG A 68 -10.96 13.10 5.66
CA ARG A 68 -9.67 13.47 5.08
C ARG A 68 -8.84 12.21 4.84
N ASN A 69 -8.76 11.75 3.60
CA ASN A 69 -8.12 10.46 3.30
C ASN A 69 -6.61 10.56 2.98
N TYR A 70 -6.13 11.73 2.57
CA TYR A 70 -4.75 11.90 2.08
C TYR A 70 -3.66 11.58 3.13
N ARG A 71 -3.92 11.82 4.43
CA ARG A 71 -2.95 11.48 5.50
C ARG A 71 -2.77 9.96 5.61
N SER A 72 -3.88 9.23 5.68
CA SER A 72 -3.87 7.76 5.79
C SER A 72 -3.28 7.15 4.53
N GLU A 73 -3.63 7.69 3.37
CA GLU A 73 -3.12 7.21 2.08
C GLU A 73 -1.61 7.46 1.91
N ALA A 74 -1.10 8.61 2.33
CA ALA A 74 0.34 8.85 2.35
C ALA A 74 1.06 7.87 3.28
N ALA A 75 0.48 7.52 4.43
CA ALA A 75 1.04 6.51 5.32
C ALA A 75 1.06 5.10 4.69
N GLU A 76 0.00 4.73 3.96
CA GLU A 76 -0.05 3.48 3.18
C GLU A 76 1.06 3.46 2.11
N LEU A 77 1.28 4.55 1.38
CA LEU A 77 2.35 4.66 0.38
C LEU A 77 3.75 4.58 1.00
N ILE A 78 3.97 5.22 2.16
CA ILE A 78 5.23 5.09 2.92
C ILE A 78 5.47 3.63 3.30
N ALA A 79 4.46 2.97 3.88
CA ALA A 79 4.56 1.58 4.29
C ALA A 79 4.92 0.68 3.10
N GLN A 80 4.26 0.86 1.97
CA GLN A 80 4.56 0.10 0.76
C GLN A 80 5.99 0.30 0.26
N GLU A 81 6.46 1.55 0.17
CA GLU A 81 7.82 1.82 -0.32
C GLU A 81 8.88 1.22 0.62
N VAL A 82 8.70 1.35 1.94
CA VAL A 82 9.67 0.83 2.89
C VAL A 82 9.63 -0.70 2.97
N LEU A 83 8.45 -1.32 2.86
CA LEU A 83 8.34 -2.78 2.79
C LEU A 83 8.97 -3.33 1.51
N ALA A 84 8.86 -2.62 0.39
CA ALA A 84 9.53 -2.97 -0.85
C ALA A 84 11.06 -2.87 -0.70
N ASP A 85 11.57 -1.84 -0.04
CA ASP A 85 13.01 -1.65 0.16
C ASP A 85 13.60 -2.65 1.18
N VAL A 86 13.01 -2.76 2.36
CA VAL A 86 13.57 -3.53 3.49
C VAL A 86 13.31 -5.03 3.33
N TYR A 87 12.11 -5.41 2.91
CA TYR A 87 11.71 -6.81 2.84
C TYR A 87 11.55 -7.31 1.41
N GLN A 88 11.81 -6.49 0.38
CA GLN A 88 11.66 -6.89 -1.02
C GLN A 88 10.23 -7.31 -1.37
N VAL A 89 9.23 -6.72 -0.69
CA VAL A 89 7.82 -6.97 -1.00
C VAL A 89 7.49 -6.37 -2.36
N GLN A 90 7.02 -7.21 -3.27
CA GLN A 90 6.55 -6.82 -4.58
C GLN A 90 5.09 -6.38 -4.49
N PHE A 91 4.81 -5.15 -4.90
CA PHE A 91 3.46 -4.62 -4.90
C PHE A 91 2.97 -4.44 -6.34
N PRO A 92 1.72 -4.82 -6.64
CA PRO A 92 1.15 -4.54 -7.94
C PRO A 92 0.99 -3.04 -8.13
N ALA A 93 1.23 -2.60 -9.37
CA ALA A 93 1.33 -1.18 -9.67
C ALA A 93 -0.03 -0.55 -10.05
N GLY A 94 -1.09 -1.36 -10.23
CA GLY A 94 -2.47 -0.87 -10.37
C GLY A 94 -3.11 -0.51 -9.02
N PRO A 95 -4.23 0.21 -9.01
CA PRO A 95 -4.89 0.53 -7.76
C PRO A 95 -5.24 -0.79 -7.07
N GLN A 96 -4.92 -0.88 -5.79
CA GLN A 96 -5.54 -1.85 -4.88
C GLN A 96 -7.01 -1.43 -4.65
N ALA A 97 -7.72 -1.16 -5.75
CA ALA A 97 -9.11 -0.74 -5.86
C ALA A 97 -10.03 -1.93 -5.58
N THR A 98 -9.81 -2.60 -4.47
CA THR A 98 -10.85 -3.34 -3.78
C THR A 98 -11.63 -2.43 -2.82
N LYS A 99 -11.15 -1.20 -2.56
CA LYS A 99 -11.85 -0.20 -1.72
C LYS A 99 -13.19 0.32 -2.33
N GLY A 100 -13.44 0.09 -3.63
CA GLY A 100 -14.59 0.66 -4.36
C GLY A 100 -15.84 -0.22 -4.47
N ASN A 101 -15.76 -1.51 -4.13
CA ASN A 101 -16.90 -2.43 -4.27
C ASN A 101 -17.18 -3.14 -2.96
N ALA A 102 -18.25 -2.74 -2.26
CA ALA A 102 -18.65 -3.31 -0.97
C ALA A 102 -18.90 -4.83 -1.00
N ASN A 103 -19.07 -5.42 -2.20
CA ASN A 103 -19.29 -6.85 -2.41
C ASN A 103 -18.02 -7.63 -2.77
N GLN A 104 -16.86 -6.97 -2.91
CA GLN A 104 -15.59 -7.66 -3.13
C GLN A 104 -14.87 -7.82 -1.79
N PRO A 105 -14.45 -9.04 -1.41
CA PRO A 105 -13.76 -9.25 -0.16
C PRO A 105 -12.36 -8.60 -0.23
N VAL A 106 -12.29 -7.36 0.27
CA VAL A 106 -11.06 -6.82 0.84
C VAL A 106 -10.68 -7.77 1.97
N LEU A 107 -9.44 -8.23 2.03
CA LEU A 107 -8.96 -9.08 3.12
C LEU A 107 -9.04 -8.42 4.51
N GLY A 108 -9.54 -7.17 4.59
CA GLY A 108 -9.62 -6.37 5.79
C GLY A 108 -8.31 -5.69 6.16
N PHE A 109 -7.37 -5.64 5.19
CA PHE A 109 -6.04 -5.04 5.30
C PHE A 109 -5.94 -3.80 4.40
N ASP A 110 -5.11 -2.84 4.80
CA ASP A 110 -4.90 -1.60 4.06
C ASP A 110 -4.24 -1.84 2.69
N GLY A 111 -3.43 -2.89 2.59
CA GLY A 111 -2.90 -3.34 1.32
C GLY A 111 -2.36 -4.76 1.30
N TRP A 112 -1.85 -5.15 0.14
CA TRP A 112 -1.27 -6.48 -0.08
C TRP A 112 -0.10 -6.46 -1.07
N GLY A 113 0.73 -7.49 -1.04
CA GLY A 113 1.85 -7.70 -1.97
C GLY A 113 2.28 -9.17 -2.03
N LEU A 114 3.37 -9.45 -2.73
CA LEU A 114 4.01 -10.76 -2.78
C LEU A 114 5.43 -10.69 -2.23
N LEU A 115 5.91 -11.78 -1.66
CA LEU A 115 7.25 -11.89 -1.11
C LEU A 115 7.84 -13.26 -1.41
N ASP A 116 8.99 -13.28 -2.06
CA ASP A 116 9.78 -14.50 -2.20
C ASP A 116 10.37 -14.88 -0.84
N LEU A 117 10.15 -16.12 -0.42
CA LEU A 117 10.68 -16.71 0.80
C LEU A 117 11.99 -17.44 0.50
N ASP A 118 12.82 -17.62 1.52
CA ASP A 118 14.15 -18.23 1.40
C ASP A 118 14.11 -19.69 0.91
N ASP A 119 12.97 -20.37 1.08
CA ASP A 119 12.73 -21.74 0.62
C ASP A 119 12.25 -21.82 -0.84
N GLY A 120 12.17 -20.68 -1.54
CA GLY A 120 11.68 -20.57 -2.92
C GLY A 120 10.16 -20.55 -3.04
N ALA A 121 9.41 -20.58 -1.93
CA ALA A 121 7.97 -20.33 -1.95
C ALA A 121 7.69 -18.82 -2.08
N VAL A 122 6.49 -18.47 -2.54
CA VAL A 122 6.03 -17.08 -2.56
C VAL A 122 4.89 -16.92 -1.56
N ALA A 123 5.00 -15.92 -0.70
CA ALA A 123 3.98 -15.59 0.29
C ALA A 123 3.07 -14.44 -0.16
N LEU A 124 1.80 -14.53 0.24
CA LEU A 124 0.88 -13.41 0.19
C LEU A 124 1.14 -12.51 1.40
N VAL A 125 1.54 -11.26 1.13
CA VAL A 125 1.80 -10.25 2.14
C VAL A 125 0.53 -9.45 2.40
N LEU A 126 0.13 -9.30 3.66
CA LEU A 126 -1.00 -8.53 4.14
C LEU A 126 -0.49 -7.34 4.95
N VAL A 127 -0.75 -6.12 4.49
CA VAL A 127 -0.19 -4.90 5.07
C VAL A 127 -1.27 -4.17 5.87
N GLN A 128 -0.99 -3.89 7.13
CA GLN A 128 -1.82 -3.02 7.96
C GLN A 128 -0.99 -1.86 8.45
N VAL A 129 -1.50 -0.64 8.27
CA VAL A 129 -0.76 0.60 8.56
C VAL A 129 -1.52 1.40 9.60
N LYS A 130 -0.77 1.92 10.58
CA LYS A 130 -1.26 3.01 11.44
C LYS A 130 -0.26 4.14 11.46
N ALA A 131 -0.78 5.36 11.50
CA ALA A 131 0.04 6.56 11.52
C ALA A 131 -0.27 7.37 12.78
N SER A 132 0.76 7.82 13.50
CA SER A 132 0.60 8.59 14.74
C SER A 132 1.70 9.63 14.93
N ASP A 133 1.28 10.86 15.24
CA ASP A 133 2.15 11.97 15.66
C ASP A 133 2.32 12.03 17.19
N HIS A 134 1.64 11.17 17.95
CA HIS A 134 1.68 11.17 19.41
C HIS A 134 3.07 10.78 19.95
N ASP A 135 3.50 11.37 21.05
CA ASP A 135 4.80 11.11 21.67
C ASP A 135 4.90 9.77 22.42
N GLN A 136 3.76 9.17 22.76
CA GLN A 136 3.68 7.90 23.48
C GLN A 136 4.35 6.72 22.75
N ARG A 137 4.94 5.80 23.52
CA ARG A 137 5.49 4.51 23.06
C ARG A 137 4.95 3.35 23.92
N PRO A 138 4.36 2.30 23.32
CA PRO A 138 3.86 2.27 21.95
C PRO A 138 2.76 3.33 21.75
N PRO A 139 2.55 3.84 20.53
CA PRO A 139 1.48 4.81 20.29
C PRO A 139 0.11 4.15 20.51
N ASP A 140 -0.88 4.97 20.87
CA ASP A 140 -2.29 4.59 21.10
C ASP A 140 -2.91 3.75 19.97
N VAL A 141 -2.52 4.02 18.73
CA VAL A 141 -2.95 3.27 17.53
C VAL A 141 -2.46 1.82 17.49
N SER A 142 -1.46 1.46 18.28
CA SER A 142 -0.84 0.11 18.25
C SER A 142 -1.81 -0.99 18.68
N LYS A 143 -2.72 -0.68 19.60
CA LYS A 143 -3.74 -1.66 20.02
C LYS A 143 -4.70 -1.98 18.87
N ALA A 144 -5.17 -0.95 18.16
CA ALA A 144 -6.02 -1.13 16.99
C ALA A 144 -5.29 -1.91 15.89
N LEU A 145 -4.00 -1.62 15.67
CA LEU A 145 -3.16 -2.35 14.71
C LEU A 145 -3.06 -3.84 15.05
N VAL A 146 -2.88 -4.20 16.33
CA VAL A 146 -2.91 -5.60 16.79
C VAL A 146 -4.25 -6.26 16.47
N ASP A 147 -5.36 -5.59 16.79
CA ASP A 147 -6.70 -6.16 16.61
C ASP A 147 -7.06 -6.35 15.12
N GLU A 148 -6.57 -5.48 14.24
CA GLU A 148 -6.71 -5.62 12.79
C GLU A 148 -5.82 -6.72 12.23
N CYS A 149 -4.56 -6.84 12.69
CA CYS A 149 -3.69 -7.95 12.30
C CYS A 149 -4.21 -9.32 12.77
N CYS A 150 -5.04 -9.38 13.82
CA CYS A 150 -5.70 -10.62 14.21
C CYS A 150 -6.76 -11.10 13.20
N ARG A 151 -7.13 -10.27 12.21
CA ARG A 151 -8.10 -10.61 11.16
C ARG A 151 -7.49 -11.31 9.95
N VAL A 152 -6.24 -11.75 10.05
CA VAL A 152 -5.59 -12.60 9.02
C VAL A 152 -6.58 -13.70 8.61
N PRO A 153 -6.88 -13.84 7.30
CA PRO A 153 -7.82 -14.83 6.82
C PRO A 153 -7.30 -16.24 7.11
N ARG A 154 -8.18 -17.07 7.70
CA ARG A 154 -7.89 -18.49 7.95
C ARG A 154 -8.74 -19.41 7.09
N GLU A 155 -9.81 -18.86 6.51
CA GLU A 155 -10.76 -19.60 5.70
C GLU A 155 -10.32 -19.62 4.23
N PRO A 156 -10.07 -20.81 3.64
CA PRO A 156 -9.67 -20.95 2.23
C PRO A 156 -10.59 -20.20 1.27
N ASP A 157 -11.92 -20.23 1.50
CA ASP A 157 -12.90 -19.56 0.65
C ASP A 157 -12.70 -18.04 0.57
N LYS A 158 -12.28 -17.39 1.66
CA LYS A 158 -12.01 -15.94 1.66
C LYS A 158 -10.77 -15.63 0.82
N LEU A 159 -9.72 -16.44 0.97
CA LEU A 159 -8.49 -16.33 0.19
C LEU A 159 -8.75 -16.59 -1.29
N CYS A 160 -9.52 -17.63 -1.63
CA CYS A 160 -9.91 -17.94 -3.01
C CYS A 160 -10.60 -16.74 -3.69
N ARG A 161 -11.59 -16.14 -3.02
CA ARG A 161 -12.28 -14.95 -3.56
C ARG A 161 -11.34 -13.76 -3.75
N ALA A 162 -10.48 -13.49 -2.76
CA ALA A 162 -9.52 -12.39 -2.84
C ALA A 162 -8.50 -12.60 -3.97
N LEU A 163 -7.86 -13.77 -4.03
CA LEU A 163 -6.87 -14.12 -5.05
C LEU A 163 -7.48 -14.14 -6.45
N THR A 164 -8.73 -14.60 -6.60
CA THR A 164 -9.43 -14.55 -7.90
C THR A 164 -9.66 -13.12 -8.36
N ALA A 165 -10.06 -12.22 -7.46
CA ALA A 165 -10.22 -10.80 -7.78
C ALA A 165 -8.87 -10.14 -8.13
N MET A 166 -7.80 -10.46 -7.39
CA MET A 166 -6.44 -10.00 -7.70
C MET A 166 -5.98 -10.48 -9.08
N LEU A 167 -6.21 -11.77 -9.38
CA LEU A 167 -5.84 -12.36 -10.67
C LEU A 167 -6.60 -11.70 -11.82
N ALA A 168 -7.90 -11.44 -11.68
CA ALA A 168 -8.68 -10.75 -12.70
C ALA A 168 -8.11 -9.35 -13.02
N LEU A 169 -7.65 -8.61 -12.01
CA LEU A 169 -7.03 -7.30 -12.19
C LEU A 169 -5.61 -7.36 -12.77
N LEU A 170 -4.88 -8.44 -12.51
CA LEU A 170 -3.44 -8.56 -12.77
C LEU A 170 -3.07 -9.64 -13.78
N HIS A 171 -4.04 -10.18 -14.51
CA HIS A 171 -3.87 -11.33 -15.42
C HIS A 171 -2.83 -11.10 -16.53
N THR A 172 -2.51 -9.86 -16.88
CA THR A 172 -1.49 -9.49 -17.87
C THR A 172 -0.11 -9.20 -17.26
N THR A 173 0.03 -9.31 -15.94
CA THR A 173 1.26 -8.94 -15.23
C THR A 173 2.08 -10.16 -14.82
N ALA A 174 3.33 -9.94 -14.42
CA ALA A 174 4.20 -10.99 -13.87
C ALA A 174 3.66 -11.65 -12.59
N PHE A 175 2.65 -11.06 -11.93
CA PHE A 175 2.02 -11.63 -10.74
C PHE A 175 1.09 -12.81 -11.05
N ALA A 176 0.56 -12.91 -12.28
CA ALA A 176 -0.50 -13.87 -12.61
C ALA A 176 -0.13 -15.35 -12.37
N PRO A 177 1.07 -15.84 -12.76
CA PRO A 177 1.45 -17.23 -12.50
C PRO A 177 1.50 -17.56 -11.00
N THR A 178 1.99 -16.61 -10.18
CA THR A 178 2.09 -16.80 -8.73
C THR A 178 0.71 -16.84 -8.07
N LEU A 179 -0.21 -15.95 -8.48
CA LEU A 179 -1.59 -15.95 -7.98
C LEU A 179 -2.32 -17.25 -8.36
N LEU A 180 -2.08 -17.78 -9.57
CA LEU A 180 -2.60 -19.07 -10.00
C LEU A 180 -2.05 -20.22 -9.14
N ALA A 181 -0.76 -20.22 -8.84
CA ALA A 181 -0.16 -21.23 -7.96
C ALA A 181 -0.74 -21.21 -6.54
N MET A 182 -1.03 -20.02 -5.99
CA MET A 182 -1.70 -19.88 -4.70
C MET A 182 -3.15 -20.40 -4.73
N LEU A 183 -3.89 -20.12 -5.81
CA LEU A 183 -5.23 -20.68 -6.02
C LEU A 183 -5.21 -22.21 -6.18
N GLU A 184 -4.22 -22.75 -6.88
CA GLU A 184 -4.01 -24.19 -6.99
C GLU A 184 -3.75 -24.82 -5.61
N ALA A 185 -2.90 -24.21 -4.78
CA ALA A 185 -2.64 -24.68 -3.43
C ALA A 185 -3.93 -24.76 -2.60
N LEU A 186 -4.78 -23.73 -2.68
CA LEU A 186 -6.10 -23.73 -2.01
C LEU A 186 -7.02 -24.82 -2.54
N GLY A 187 -7.02 -25.07 -3.85
CA GLY A 187 -7.75 -26.18 -4.46
C GLY A 187 -7.26 -27.57 -4.03
N ARG A 188 -6.03 -27.66 -3.52
CA ARG A 188 -5.42 -28.85 -2.90
C ARG A 188 -5.53 -28.83 -1.36
N GLU A 189 -6.41 -28.01 -0.81
CA GLU A 189 -6.65 -27.85 0.63
C GLU A 189 -5.43 -27.36 1.43
N SER A 190 -4.47 -26.71 0.76
CA SER A 190 -3.29 -26.11 1.38
C SER A 190 -3.38 -24.60 1.38
N LEU A 191 -3.22 -23.97 2.54
CA LEU A 191 -3.09 -22.52 2.62
C LEU A 191 -1.76 -22.09 1.98
N PRO A 192 -1.75 -21.03 1.14
CA PRO A 192 -0.51 -20.44 0.70
C PRO A 192 0.22 -19.81 1.90
N PRO A 193 1.56 -19.65 1.84
CA PRO A 193 2.28 -18.93 2.87
C PRO A 193 1.73 -17.51 3.01
N LEU A 194 1.47 -17.09 4.25
CA LEU A 194 0.97 -15.75 4.57
C LEU A 194 2.02 -15.00 5.38
N VAL A 195 2.19 -13.71 5.10
CA VAL A 195 2.96 -12.79 5.93
C VAL A 195 2.08 -11.60 6.28
N VAL A 196 1.98 -11.28 7.57
CA VAL A 196 1.37 -10.03 8.04
C VAL A 196 2.46 -9.00 8.31
N CYS A 197 2.30 -7.80 7.75
CA CYS A 197 3.21 -6.68 7.86
C CYS A 197 2.53 -5.52 8.59
N PRO A 198 2.57 -5.49 9.94
CA PRO A 198 2.10 -4.34 10.69
C PRO A 198 3.12 -3.21 10.58
N VAL A 199 2.68 -2.03 10.14
CA VAL A 199 3.52 -0.85 9.95
C VAL A 199 3.01 0.31 10.79
N ILE A 200 3.92 0.90 11.58
CA ILE A 200 3.67 2.16 12.28
C ILE A 200 4.45 3.28 11.60
N VAL A 201 3.74 4.30 11.15
CA VAL A 201 4.34 5.52 10.59
C VAL A 201 4.27 6.64 11.64
N ARG A 202 5.43 7.09 12.08
CA ARG A 202 5.60 8.22 13.00
C ARG A 202 5.85 9.49 12.19
N GLY A 203 5.14 10.56 12.49
CA GLY A 203 5.41 11.84 11.83
C GLY A 203 6.60 12.55 12.45
N VAL A 204 6.35 13.30 13.52
CA VAL A 204 7.40 14.10 14.20
C VAL A 204 8.30 13.29 15.15
N VAL A 205 7.80 12.20 15.72
CA VAL A 205 8.54 11.38 16.67
C VAL A 205 9.44 10.39 15.92
N ALA A 206 10.68 10.22 16.37
CA ALA A 206 11.59 9.23 15.80
C ALA A 206 11.06 7.81 16.06
N ALA A 207 11.12 6.97 15.01
CA ALA A 207 10.72 5.57 15.10
C ALA A 207 11.62 4.80 16.07
N HIS A 208 11.01 3.90 16.84
CA HIS A 208 11.72 3.04 17.77
C HIS A 208 11.11 1.65 17.79
N LEU A 209 11.91 0.62 18.11
CA LEU A 209 11.43 -0.76 18.20
C LEU A 209 10.32 -0.92 19.25
N ASP A 210 10.30 -0.10 20.28
CA ASP A 210 9.25 -0.11 21.31
C ASP A 210 7.88 0.33 20.79
N ASP A 211 7.82 1.02 19.66
CA ASP A 211 6.53 1.31 18.99
C ASP A 211 5.82 0.00 18.60
N LEU A 212 6.60 -1.06 18.34
CA LEU A 212 6.10 -2.39 17.99
C LEU A 212 5.95 -3.32 19.21
N ALA A 213 6.17 -2.86 20.43
CA ALA A 213 6.18 -3.73 21.62
C ALA A 213 4.88 -4.53 21.77
N SER A 214 3.71 -3.90 21.57
CA SER A 214 2.41 -4.57 21.64
C SER A 214 2.24 -5.63 20.54
N LEU A 215 2.79 -5.40 19.34
CA LEU A 215 2.72 -6.34 18.22
C LEU A 215 3.61 -7.55 18.47
N ARG A 216 4.80 -7.36 19.03
CA ARG A 216 5.72 -8.44 19.39
C ARG A 216 5.09 -9.40 20.41
N VAL A 217 4.39 -8.86 21.41
CA VAL A 217 3.66 -9.67 22.39
C VAL A 217 2.48 -10.43 21.75
N ALA A 218 1.83 -9.82 20.76
CA ALA A 218 0.66 -10.39 20.10
C ALA A 218 0.99 -11.33 18.92
N GLN A 219 2.26 -11.52 18.55
CA GLN A 219 2.68 -12.18 17.30
C GLN A 219 2.01 -13.55 17.08
N SER A 220 1.93 -14.39 18.11
CA SER A 220 1.31 -15.72 18.03
C SER A 220 -0.19 -15.68 17.68
N ARG A 221 -0.86 -14.54 17.87
CA ARG A 221 -2.27 -14.36 17.51
C ARG A 221 -2.47 -14.21 16.00
N PHE A 222 -1.41 -13.93 15.25
CA PHE A 222 -1.46 -13.72 13.80
C PHE A 222 -1.31 -15.02 13.00
N GLU A 223 -1.14 -16.16 13.67
CA GLU A 223 -1.10 -17.46 13.03
C GLU A 223 -2.33 -17.70 12.12
N PRO A 224 -2.15 -18.33 10.94
CA PRO A 224 -0.93 -19.02 10.49
C PRO A 224 0.13 -18.11 9.82
N ALA A 225 -0.06 -16.79 9.77
CA ALA A 225 0.87 -15.91 9.07
C ALA A 225 2.19 -15.71 9.84
N GLN A 226 3.30 -15.65 9.11
CA GLN A 226 4.53 -15.07 9.64
C GLN A 226 4.35 -13.57 9.83
N THR A 227 5.18 -12.92 10.64
CA THR A 227 5.05 -11.49 10.94
C THR A 227 6.34 -10.74 10.63
N ARG A 228 6.23 -9.66 9.85
CA ARG A 228 7.33 -8.73 9.55
C ARG A 228 6.92 -7.31 9.89
N GLY A 229 7.14 -6.92 11.15
CA GLY A 229 6.77 -5.60 11.66
C GLY A 229 7.77 -4.51 11.27
N LEU A 230 7.29 -3.27 11.15
CA LEU A 230 8.11 -2.13 10.78
C LEU A 230 7.62 -0.84 11.45
N CYS A 231 8.53 0.00 11.91
CA CYS A 231 8.24 1.36 12.37
C CYS A 231 9.14 2.34 11.61
N VAL A 232 8.56 3.39 11.04
CA VAL A 232 9.26 4.40 10.23
C VAL A 232 8.89 5.78 10.72
N SER A 233 9.88 6.68 10.75
CA SER A 233 9.66 8.09 11.01
C SER A 233 9.88 8.93 9.76
N VAL A 234 8.93 9.82 9.49
CA VAL A 234 9.01 10.80 8.41
C VAL A 234 9.87 12.01 8.82
N GLY A 235 9.81 12.39 10.10
CA GLY A 235 10.49 13.58 10.62
C GLY A 235 9.76 14.89 10.32
N ALA A 236 8.44 14.83 10.10
CA ALA A 236 7.54 15.96 9.91
C ALA A 236 6.10 15.56 10.28
N PRO A 237 5.20 16.51 10.61
CA PRO A 237 3.79 16.19 10.86
C PRO A 237 3.17 15.43 9.68
N LEU A 238 2.47 14.33 9.95
CA LEU A 238 1.94 13.45 8.90
C LEU A 238 0.97 14.17 7.97
N GLU A 239 0.18 15.10 8.50
CA GLU A 239 -0.74 15.92 7.69
C GLU A 239 0.02 16.80 6.69
N ARG A 240 1.12 17.45 7.12
CA ARG A 240 1.96 18.26 6.23
C ARG A 240 2.68 17.42 5.18
N PHE A 241 3.18 16.26 5.58
CA PHE A 241 3.81 15.34 4.63
C PHE A 241 2.82 14.85 3.58
N GLY A 242 1.63 14.41 4.00
CA GLY A 242 0.59 13.96 3.08
C GLY A 242 0.15 15.06 2.12
N HIS A 243 -0.05 16.29 2.61
CA HIS A 243 -0.33 17.46 1.76
C HIS A 243 0.76 17.63 0.70
N ARG A 244 2.03 17.65 1.11
CA ARG A 244 3.16 17.81 0.20
C ARG A 244 3.21 16.71 -0.86
N VAL A 245 3.07 15.44 -0.48
CA VAL A 245 3.09 14.29 -1.41
C VAL A 245 2.06 14.49 -2.51
N PHE A 246 0.80 14.74 -2.16
CA PHE A 246 -0.28 14.81 -3.14
C PHE A 246 -0.26 16.12 -3.94
N SER A 247 0.18 17.22 -3.35
CA SER A 247 0.45 18.45 -4.10
C SER A 247 1.53 18.25 -5.18
N GLU A 248 2.65 17.59 -4.85
CA GLU A 248 3.70 17.29 -5.84
C GLU A 248 3.26 16.24 -6.86
N ALA A 249 2.54 15.20 -6.44
CA ALA A 249 2.05 14.15 -7.34
C ALA A 249 1.14 14.70 -8.44
N ARG A 250 0.34 15.74 -8.12
CA ARG A 250 -0.59 16.42 -9.03
C ARG A 250 0.07 17.40 -10.02
N LYS A 251 1.31 17.84 -9.77
CA LYS A 251 2.02 18.77 -10.68
C LYS A 251 2.34 18.12 -12.02
N ALA A 252 2.40 18.93 -13.07
CA ALA A 252 2.81 18.56 -14.43
C ALA A 252 4.30 18.15 -14.48
#